data_AF-A0A434AFV5-F1
#
_entry.id   AF-A0A434AFV5-F1
#
_cell.length_a   1.000
_cell.length_b   1.000
_cell.length_c   1.000
_cell.angle_alpha   90.00
_cell.angle_beta   90.00
_cell.angle_gamma   90.00
#
_symmetry.space_group_name_H-M   'P 1'
#
loop_
_entity.id
_entity.type
_entity.pdbx_description
1 polymer ?
#
loop_
_entity_poly.entity_id
_entity_poly.type
_entity_poly.pdbx_seq_one_letter_code
_entity_poly.pdbx_strand_id
1 'polypeptide(L)'
;MRFILPNYLLFIGLLLGHLNGFGQNSETPIARNDTVSITNQSLTNEVVYIEINFLKNDQFTNADQLESSITRQTDQYGKAYLIENNTLMVYYPYELSYGTDTIYYQICKNDKCDNALILVNVLNPNQVKLFIPSSFSPNNDGKNDRFFIKGIENYPENEFIVFSRWGTKVYEKKNYDNQSAWDGSYNNAGVKLGPGDKLPKGTYFFKLIIKDKEYVKSGYIVVKY
;
A
#
# COMPACT_ATOMS: atom_id res chain seq x y z
N MET A 1 -97.28 33.41 9.04
CA MET A 1 -97.55 32.04 9.57
C MET A 1 -96.45 31.12 9.05
N ARG A 2 -95.73 30.43 9.95
CA ARG A 2 -94.73 29.38 9.67
C ARG A 2 -95.41 28.20 8.91
N PHE A 3 -94.79 27.29 8.14
CA PHE A 3 -93.71 26.36 8.50
C PHE A 3 -93.35 25.40 7.32
N ILE A 4 -92.07 24.98 7.27
CA ILE A 4 -91.48 23.67 6.86
C ILE A 4 -91.33 23.33 5.35
N LEU A 5 -90.05 23.14 4.95
CA LEU A 5 -89.54 22.58 3.68
C LEU A 5 -89.46 21.03 3.74
N PRO A 6 -89.50 20.30 2.60
CA PRO A 6 -89.32 18.84 2.58
C PRO A 6 -87.84 18.41 2.47
N ASN A 7 -87.52 17.30 3.15
CA ASN A 7 -86.24 16.59 3.17
C ASN A 7 -85.90 15.95 1.81
N TYR A 8 -84.66 16.14 1.33
CA TYR A 8 -84.01 15.24 0.36
C TYR A 8 -82.95 14.40 1.08
N LEU A 9 -83.09 13.08 1.04
CA LEU A 9 -82.06 12.14 1.48
C LEU A 9 -80.92 12.09 0.44
N LEU A 10 -79.69 12.36 0.90
CA LEU A 10 -78.46 12.03 0.18
C LEU A 10 -78.20 10.51 0.27
N PHE A 11 -78.02 9.87 -0.89
CA PHE A 11 -77.38 8.56 -0.97
C PHE A 11 -75.89 8.73 -1.31
N ILE A 12 -75.04 8.26 -0.40
CA ILE A 12 -73.58 8.20 -0.54
C ILE A 12 -73.25 6.95 -1.37
N GLY A 13 -72.71 7.15 -2.57
CA GLY A 13 -72.06 6.11 -3.36
C GLY A 13 -70.55 6.37 -3.39
N LEU A 14 -69.77 5.54 -2.68
CA LEU A 14 -68.31 5.57 -2.71
C LEU A 14 -67.80 5.30 -4.13
N LEU A 15 -67.07 6.26 -4.69
CA LEU A 15 -66.17 6.04 -5.81
C LEU A 15 -64.80 5.66 -5.22
N LEU A 16 -64.39 4.41 -5.37
CA LEU A 16 -63.03 3.95 -5.04
C LEU A 16 -62.03 4.63 -6.00
N GLY A 17 -61.41 5.71 -5.54
CA GLY A 17 -60.28 6.33 -6.21
C GLY A 17 -59.02 5.49 -6.02
N HIS A 18 -58.41 5.08 -7.13
CA HIS A 18 -57.02 4.61 -7.16
C HIS A 18 -56.08 5.69 -6.61
N LEU A 19 -55.58 5.48 -5.40
CA LEU A 19 -54.38 6.17 -4.92
C LEU A 19 -53.16 5.38 -5.39
N ASN A 20 -52.65 5.72 -6.58
CA ASN A 20 -51.25 5.47 -6.90
C ASN A 20 -50.43 6.45 -6.05
N GLY A 21 -49.98 5.98 -4.89
CA GLY A 21 -49.01 6.68 -4.07
C GLY A 21 -47.67 6.77 -4.81
N PHE A 22 -47.37 7.96 -5.33
CA PHE A 22 -46.04 8.39 -5.68
C PHE A 22 -45.14 8.27 -4.45
N GLY A 23 -44.09 7.47 -4.57
CA GLY A 23 -43.08 7.30 -3.55
C GLY A 23 -41.95 6.44 -4.09
N GLN A 24 -41.23 6.92 -5.12
CA GLN A 24 -39.88 6.42 -5.31
C GLN A 24 -39.06 6.93 -4.14
N ASN A 25 -39.02 6.14 -3.07
CA ASN A 25 -38.02 6.29 -2.02
C ASN A 25 -36.67 6.06 -2.68
N SER A 26 -36.07 7.13 -3.20
CA SER A 26 -34.68 7.10 -3.62
C SER A 26 -33.86 6.82 -2.36
N GLU A 27 -33.50 5.56 -2.16
CA GLU A 27 -32.61 5.13 -1.10
C GLU A 27 -31.29 5.90 -1.23
N THR A 28 -30.71 6.30 -0.09
CA THR A 28 -29.38 6.91 -0.06
C THR A 28 -28.39 5.90 -0.65
N PRO A 29 -27.54 6.29 -1.62
CA PRO A 29 -26.49 5.41 -2.10
C PRO A 29 -25.51 5.10 -0.95
N ILE A 30 -24.87 3.94 -0.97
CA ILE A 30 -23.91 3.53 0.06
C ILE A 30 -22.54 3.42 -0.61
N ALA A 31 -21.64 4.31 -0.22
CA ALA A 31 -20.26 4.34 -0.68
C ALA A 31 -19.40 3.42 0.20
N ARG A 32 -18.42 2.73 -0.38
CA ARG A 32 -17.55 1.79 0.33
C ARG A 32 -16.09 2.01 -0.05
N ASN A 33 -15.24 1.88 0.97
CA ASN A 33 -13.82 2.11 0.77
C ASN A 33 -13.19 1.10 -0.17
N ASP A 34 -12.31 1.58 -1.05
CA ASP A 34 -11.53 0.76 -1.97
C ASP A 34 -10.05 0.75 -1.62
N THR A 35 -9.35 -0.24 -2.15
CA THR A 35 -7.89 -0.29 -2.11
C THR A 35 -7.37 -0.86 -3.42
N VAL A 36 -6.40 -0.18 -4.02
CA VAL A 36 -5.70 -0.61 -5.23
C VAL A 36 -4.20 -0.51 -5.01
N SER A 37 -3.43 -1.38 -5.64
CA SER A 37 -1.97 -1.34 -5.60
C SER A 37 -1.41 -1.36 -7.02
N ILE A 38 -0.43 -0.50 -7.28
CA ILE A 38 0.24 -0.35 -8.57
C ILE A 38 1.75 -0.36 -8.35
N THR A 39 2.48 -1.07 -9.20
CA THR A 39 3.94 -0.94 -9.23
C THR A 39 4.29 0.16 -10.23
N ASN A 40 4.86 1.27 -9.76
CA ASN A 40 5.26 2.36 -10.63
C ASN A 40 6.56 1.98 -11.38
N GLN A 41 6.41 1.65 -12.66
CA GLN A 41 7.48 1.22 -13.56
C GLN A 41 7.91 2.33 -14.54
N SER A 42 7.77 3.62 -14.22
CA SER A 42 8.11 4.78 -15.09
C SER A 42 9.57 4.90 -15.55
N LEU A 43 10.31 3.80 -15.64
CA LEU A 43 11.61 3.67 -16.32
C LEU A 43 11.46 3.58 -17.86
N THR A 44 10.24 3.50 -18.39
CA THR A 44 9.95 3.54 -19.83
C THR A 44 9.28 4.86 -20.19
N ASN A 45 9.53 5.40 -21.38
CA ASN A 45 8.89 6.62 -21.91
C ASN A 45 7.36 6.47 -22.17
N GLU A 46 6.69 5.53 -21.50
CA GLU A 46 5.27 5.27 -21.63
C GLU A 46 4.52 5.90 -20.45
N VAL A 47 3.41 6.59 -20.74
CA VAL A 47 2.53 7.12 -19.70
C VAL A 47 1.86 5.94 -19.01
N VAL A 48 2.30 5.62 -17.78
CA VAL A 48 1.67 4.60 -16.95
C VAL A 48 0.51 5.24 -16.21
N TYR A 49 -0.70 4.74 -16.44
CA TYR A 49 -1.89 5.05 -15.64
C TYR A 49 -2.63 3.76 -15.30
N ILE A 50 -3.49 3.82 -14.28
CA ILE A 50 -4.41 2.72 -13.97
C ILE A 50 -5.84 3.19 -13.96
N GLU A 51 -6.71 2.30 -14.40
CA GLU A 51 -8.16 2.43 -14.31
C GLU A 51 -8.65 1.80 -13.00
N ILE A 52 -9.45 2.55 -12.27
CA ILE A 52 -10.01 2.18 -10.97
C ILE A 52 -11.53 2.22 -11.09
N ASN A 53 -12.15 1.04 -11.11
CA ASN A 53 -13.61 0.89 -11.05
C ASN A 53 -14.07 0.97 -9.59
N PHE A 54 -14.06 2.20 -9.05
CA PHE A 54 -14.35 2.50 -7.65
C PHE A 54 -15.80 2.25 -7.25
N LEU A 55 -16.75 2.34 -8.21
CA LEU A 55 -18.18 2.10 -7.95
C LEU A 55 -18.54 0.62 -7.76
N LYS A 56 -17.60 -0.31 -8.01
CA LYS A 56 -17.89 -1.75 -8.10
C LYS A 56 -18.39 -2.35 -6.79
N ASN A 57 -17.93 -1.84 -5.65
CA ASN A 57 -18.26 -2.34 -4.32
C ASN A 57 -19.40 -1.54 -3.65
N ASP A 58 -19.86 -0.45 -4.28
CA ASP A 58 -20.89 0.45 -3.79
C ASP A 58 -22.30 -0.12 -3.98
N GLN A 59 -23.28 0.46 -3.30
CA GLN A 59 -24.69 0.05 -3.42
C GLN A 59 -25.60 1.22 -3.79
N PHE A 60 -26.36 1.06 -4.87
CA PHE A 60 -27.34 2.03 -5.34
C PHE A 60 -28.40 1.35 -6.21
N THR A 61 -29.63 1.90 -6.21
CA THR A 61 -30.83 1.26 -6.78
C THR A 61 -31.00 1.46 -8.30
N ASN A 62 -30.23 2.37 -8.92
CA ASN A 62 -30.07 2.55 -10.38
C ASN A 62 -28.86 3.50 -10.59
N ALA A 63 -28.03 3.24 -11.60
CA ALA A 63 -26.92 4.09 -12.00
C ALA A 63 -27.39 5.35 -12.76
N ASP A 64 -28.58 5.34 -13.35
CA ASP A 64 -29.17 6.54 -13.93
C ASP A 64 -29.36 7.60 -12.83
N GLN A 65 -28.90 8.83 -13.09
CA GLN A 65 -28.88 9.95 -12.13
C GLN A 65 -27.93 9.77 -10.93
N LEU A 66 -27.01 8.79 -10.98
CA LEU A 66 -25.92 8.73 -10.01
C LEU A 66 -24.88 9.80 -10.37
N GLU A 67 -24.61 10.70 -9.44
CA GLU A 67 -23.56 11.71 -9.57
C GLU A 67 -22.39 11.34 -8.68
N SER A 68 -21.21 11.15 -9.27
CA SER A 68 -19.97 10.88 -8.54
C SER A 68 -18.99 12.05 -8.69
N SER A 69 -18.24 12.32 -7.63
CA SER A 69 -17.20 13.35 -7.63
C SER A 69 -16.08 13.04 -6.65
N ILE A 70 -14.87 13.50 -6.98
CA ILE A 70 -13.74 13.55 -6.04
C ILE A 70 -13.93 14.79 -5.16
N THR A 71 -13.96 14.61 -3.85
CA THR A 71 -14.13 15.70 -2.88
C THR A 71 -12.77 16.23 -2.40
N ARG A 72 -11.78 15.35 -2.24
CA ARG A 72 -10.41 15.68 -1.86
C ARG A 72 -9.45 14.55 -2.23
N GLN A 73 -8.17 14.86 -2.41
CA GLN A 73 -7.11 13.87 -2.58
C GLN A 73 -5.80 14.37 -1.94
N THR A 74 -4.89 13.46 -1.60
CA THR A 74 -3.59 13.78 -0.99
C THR A 74 -2.54 14.23 -2.00
N ASP A 75 -2.61 13.71 -3.23
CA ASP A 75 -1.75 14.05 -4.38
C ASP A 75 -0.24 14.02 -4.10
N GLN A 76 0.24 13.12 -3.24
CA GLN A 76 1.65 13.04 -2.86
C GLN A 76 2.45 12.15 -3.82
N TYR A 77 1.86 11.07 -4.31
CA TYR A 77 2.51 10.03 -5.12
C TYR A 77 1.91 9.88 -6.52
N GLY A 78 0.83 10.59 -6.80
CA GLY A 78 0.16 10.67 -8.09
C GLY A 78 -1.10 11.51 -8.01
N LYS A 79 -1.91 11.48 -9.06
CA LYS A 79 -3.16 12.25 -9.10
C LYS A 79 -4.26 11.50 -9.81
N ALA A 80 -5.48 11.58 -9.26
CA ALA A 80 -6.66 10.96 -9.83
C ALA A 80 -7.53 11.96 -10.59
N TYR A 81 -8.15 11.45 -11.66
CA TYR A 81 -9.16 12.13 -12.46
C TYR A 81 -10.33 11.20 -12.70
N LEU A 82 -11.52 11.77 -12.77
CA LEU A 82 -12.72 11.08 -13.17
C LEU A 82 -12.89 11.20 -14.70
N ILE A 83 -13.24 10.08 -15.33
CA ILE A 83 -13.50 9.96 -16.76
C ILE A 83 -14.84 9.22 -16.97
N GLU A 84 -15.26 9.04 -18.22
CA GLU A 84 -16.49 8.32 -18.58
C GLU A 84 -17.71 8.81 -17.79
N ASN A 85 -18.01 10.11 -17.89
CA ASN A 85 -19.07 10.76 -17.11
C ASN A 85 -18.97 10.50 -15.60
N ASN A 86 -17.74 10.52 -15.08
CA ASN A 86 -17.38 10.28 -13.69
C ASN A 86 -17.60 8.85 -13.17
N THR A 87 -17.86 7.88 -14.03
CA THR A 87 -18.09 6.48 -13.62
C THR A 87 -16.80 5.66 -13.51
N LEU A 88 -15.70 6.16 -14.07
CA LEU A 88 -14.40 5.51 -14.02
C LEU A 88 -13.35 6.50 -13.51
N MET A 89 -12.44 6.04 -12.68
CA MET A 89 -11.33 6.84 -12.19
C MET A 89 -10.02 6.40 -12.84
N VAL A 90 -9.23 7.36 -13.30
CA VAL A 90 -7.87 7.13 -13.77
C VAL A 90 -6.89 7.77 -12.80
N TYR A 91 -5.86 7.01 -12.42
CA TYR A 91 -4.79 7.48 -11.55
C TYR A 91 -3.45 7.50 -12.27
N TYR A 92 -2.77 8.65 -12.21
CA TYR A 92 -1.46 8.88 -12.80
C TYR A 92 -0.40 8.99 -11.69
N PRO A 93 0.42 7.95 -11.46
CA PRO A 93 1.54 8.03 -10.52
C PRO A 93 2.59 9.06 -10.99
N TYR A 94 3.20 9.77 -10.05
CA TYR A 94 4.35 10.63 -10.33
C TYR A 94 5.63 9.80 -10.47
N GLU A 95 6.54 10.25 -11.33
CA GLU A 95 7.81 9.56 -11.57
C GLU A 95 8.61 9.37 -10.28
N LEU A 96 9.14 8.15 -10.09
CA LEU A 96 9.97 7.76 -8.94
C LEU A 96 9.35 8.08 -7.57
N SER A 97 8.02 8.20 -7.51
CA SER A 97 7.26 8.44 -6.29
C SER A 97 6.57 7.16 -5.83
N TYR A 98 6.66 6.86 -4.53
CA TYR A 98 6.18 5.61 -3.94
C TYR A 98 5.61 5.85 -2.55
N GLY A 99 4.46 5.27 -2.26
CA GLY A 99 3.73 5.45 -1.01
C GLY A 99 2.25 5.20 -1.20
N THR A 100 1.42 5.80 -0.35
CA THR A 100 -0.03 5.64 -0.42
C THR A 100 -0.69 7.00 -0.56
N ASP A 101 -1.48 7.17 -1.62
CA ASP A 101 -2.41 8.29 -1.74
C ASP A 101 -3.81 7.89 -1.28
N THR A 102 -4.54 8.88 -0.75
CA THR A 102 -5.94 8.72 -0.36
C THR A 102 -6.80 9.65 -1.20
N ILE A 103 -7.77 9.08 -1.92
CA ILE A 103 -8.75 9.81 -2.71
C ILE A 103 -10.09 9.71 -1.99
N TYR A 104 -10.68 10.84 -1.64
CA TYR A 104 -12.00 10.94 -1.04
C TYR A 104 -13.00 11.20 -2.16
N TYR A 105 -14.03 10.37 -2.25
CA TYR A 105 -15.09 10.51 -3.24
C TYR A 105 -16.46 10.48 -2.57
N GLN A 106 -17.44 10.99 -3.30
CA GLN A 106 -18.84 10.89 -2.93
C GLN A 106 -19.65 10.38 -4.10
N ILE A 107 -20.73 9.67 -3.79
CA ILE A 107 -21.78 9.30 -4.72
C ILE A 107 -23.10 9.89 -4.23
N CYS A 108 -23.85 10.51 -5.14
CA CYS A 108 -25.07 11.23 -4.84
C CYS A 108 -26.21 10.75 -5.74
N LYS A 109 -27.42 10.69 -5.18
CA LYS A 109 -28.65 10.43 -5.92
C LYS A 109 -29.78 11.25 -5.33
N ASN A 110 -30.36 12.15 -6.14
CA ASN A 110 -31.45 13.04 -5.71
C ASN A 110 -31.10 13.77 -4.39
N ASP A 111 -29.95 14.45 -4.36
CA ASP A 111 -29.39 15.19 -3.21
C ASP A 111 -29.01 14.36 -1.97
N LYS A 112 -29.18 13.03 -2.02
CA LYS A 112 -28.71 12.12 -0.97
C LYS A 112 -27.35 11.59 -1.34
N CYS A 113 -26.34 11.89 -0.54
CA CYS A 113 -24.96 11.52 -0.79
C CYS A 113 -24.39 10.63 0.32
N ASP A 114 -23.44 9.79 -0.06
CA ASP A 114 -22.55 9.08 0.86
C ASP A 114 -21.10 9.20 0.39
N ASN A 115 -20.17 9.08 1.33
CA ASN A 115 -18.74 9.33 1.10
C ASN A 115 -17.90 8.10 1.44
N ALA A 116 -16.85 7.87 0.66
CA ALA A 116 -15.86 6.84 0.95
C ALA A 116 -14.47 7.29 0.47
N LEU A 117 -13.48 6.42 0.70
CA LEU A 117 -12.11 6.65 0.27
C LEU A 117 -11.57 5.52 -0.57
N ILE A 118 -10.58 5.84 -1.40
CA ILE A 118 -9.77 4.89 -2.16
C ILE A 118 -8.33 5.03 -1.67
N LEU A 119 -7.73 3.93 -1.22
CA LEU A 119 -6.30 3.85 -0.94
C LEU A 119 -5.56 3.38 -2.18
N VAL A 120 -4.68 4.22 -2.72
CA VAL A 120 -3.84 3.90 -3.89
C VAL A 120 -2.41 3.66 -3.41
N ASN A 121 -1.98 2.41 -3.37
CA ASN A 121 -0.62 2.04 -2.98
C ASN A 121 0.29 2.02 -4.21
N VAL A 122 1.15 3.03 -4.33
CA VAL A 122 2.22 3.11 -5.33
C VAL A 122 3.45 2.40 -4.80
N LEU A 123 3.64 1.16 -5.23
CA LEU A 123 4.69 0.25 -4.79
C LEU A 123 6.01 0.58 -5.48
N ASN A 124 7.09 0.58 -4.70
CA ASN A 124 8.45 0.71 -5.22
C ASN A 124 8.93 -0.67 -5.75
N PRO A 125 9.18 -0.82 -7.07
CA PRO A 125 9.68 -2.07 -7.64
C PRO A 125 11.07 -2.47 -7.13
N ASN A 126 11.84 -1.50 -6.67
CA ASN A 126 13.17 -1.65 -6.09
C ASN A 126 13.11 -1.79 -4.55
N GLN A 127 11.92 -1.90 -3.96
CA GLN A 127 11.79 -2.14 -2.53
C GLN A 127 12.38 -3.50 -2.16
N VAL A 128 13.44 -3.45 -1.36
CA VAL A 128 14.08 -4.64 -0.80
C VAL A 128 13.49 -4.94 0.58
N LYS A 129 12.95 -6.15 0.76
CA LYS A 129 12.37 -6.61 2.03
C LYS A 129 13.36 -7.54 2.73
N LEU A 130 14.18 -6.97 3.60
CA LEU A 130 15.16 -7.69 4.40
C LEU A 130 15.02 -7.37 5.88
N PHE A 131 15.32 -8.36 6.72
CA PHE A 131 15.63 -8.12 8.13
C PHE A 131 17.12 -8.45 8.37
N ILE A 132 17.87 -7.42 8.73
CA ILE A 132 19.30 -7.50 9.04
C ILE A 132 19.45 -7.29 10.55
N PRO A 133 19.93 -8.29 11.31
CA PRO A 133 20.12 -8.13 12.75
C PRO A 133 21.25 -7.14 13.06
N SER A 134 21.19 -6.50 14.23
CA SER A 134 22.22 -5.57 14.70
C SER A 134 23.31 -6.24 15.55
N SER A 135 23.16 -7.52 15.90
CA SER A 135 24.16 -8.27 16.67
C SER A 135 24.02 -9.78 16.49
N PHE A 136 25.11 -10.50 16.73
CA PHE A 136 25.14 -11.97 16.79
C PHE A 136 26.27 -12.43 17.73
N SER A 137 26.26 -13.70 18.14
CA SER A 137 27.15 -14.28 19.15
C SER A 137 27.81 -15.57 18.65
N PRO A 138 28.88 -15.50 17.85
CA PRO A 138 29.59 -16.67 17.31
C PRO A 138 30.43 -17.43 18.37
N ASN A 139 29.78 -17.94 19.42
CA ASN A 139 30.40 -18.66 20.54
C ASN A 139 30.14 -20.18 20.51
N ASN A 140 29.46 -20.66 19.47
CA ASN A 140 29.08 -22.06 19.24
C ASN A 140 28.12 -22.62 20.30
N ASP A 141 27.25 -21.78 20.87
CA ASP A 141 26.20 -22.23 21.81
C ASP A 141 24.90 -22.68 21.11
N GLY A 142 24.88 -22.63 19.77
CA GLY A 142 23.74 -22.96 18.92
C GLY A 142 22.78 -21.78 18.70
N LYS A 143 23.03 -20.60 19.27
CA LYS A 143 22.12 -19.45 19.23
C LYS A 143 22.82 -18.22 18.63
N ASN A 144 22.32 -17.78 17.48
CA ASN A 144 22.86 -16.61 16.77
C ASN A 144 24.37 -16.72 16.49
N ASP A 145 24.87 -17.92 16.25
CA ASP A 145 26.29 -18.16 15.94
C ASP A 145 26.73 -17.61 14.59
N ARG A 146 25.76 -17.32 13.71
CA ARG A 146 25.99 -16.75 12.39
C ARG A 146 25.09 -15.56 12.14
N PHE A 147 25.54 -14.68 11.27
CA PHE A 147 24.86 -13.45 10.91
C PHE A 147 23.79 -13.72 9.84
N PHE A 148 22.64 -14.23 10.25
CA PHE A 148 21.53 -14.54 9.34
C PHE A 148 20.81 -13.26 8.89
N ILE A 149 20.69 -13.06 7.57
CA ILE A 149 19.92 -11.97 6.98
C ILE A 149 18.63 -12.56 6.39
N LYS A 150 17.48 -12.28 7.00
CA LYS A 150 16.20 -12.85 6.55
C LYS A 150 15.74 -12.18 5.25
N GLY A 151 15.36 -12.98 4.26
CA GLY A 151 14.91 -12.52 2.95
C GLY A 151 16.03 -12.41 1.91
N ILE A 152 17.29 -12.65 2.29
CA ILE A 152 18.44 -12.51 1.38
C ILE A 152 18.41 -13.52 0.23
N GLU A 153 17.75 -14.65 0.43
CA GLU A 153 17.52 -15.69 -0.58
C GLU A 153 16.76 -15.19 -1.82
N ASN A 154 16.02 -14.08 -1.70
CA ASN A 154 15.33 -13.45 -2.84
C ASN A 154 16.24 -12.57 -3.69
N TYR A 155 17.49 -12.36 -3.25
CA TYR A 155 18.45 -11.45 -3.88
C TYR A 155 19.79 -12.18 -4.09
N PRO A 156 19.86 -13.16 -5.01
CA PRO A 156 21.05 -13.99 -5.20
C PRO A 156 22.26 -13.18 -5.69
N GLU A 157 22.03 -12.09 -6.42
CA GLU A 157 23.07 -11.16 -6.88
C GLU A 157 23.31 -10.03 -5.88
N ASN A 158 23.90 -10.40 -4.73
CA ASN A 158 24.22 -9.45 -3.67
C ASN A 158 25.72 -9.42 -3.31
N GLU A 159 26.13 -8.42 -2.55
CA GLU A 159 27.48 -8.31 -2.00
C GLU A 159 27.42 -7.78 -0.57
N PHE A 160 27.91 -8.59 0.38
CA PHE A 160 27.94 -8.25 1.80
C PHE A 160 29.39 -7.99 2.24
N ILE A 161 29.65 -6.77 2.68
CA ILE A 161 30.98 -6.28 3.07
C ILE A 161 30.93 -5.84 4.52
N VAL A 162 31.92 -6.23 5.31
CA VAL A 162 32.07 -5.82 6.71
C VAL A 162 33.38 -5.09 6.91
N PHE A 163 33.31 -4.02 7.69
CA PHE A 163 34.38 -3.12 8.05
C PHE A 163 34.56 -3.08 9.57
N SER A 164 35.80 -2.93 9.99
CA SER A 164 36.14 -2.58 11.37
C SER A 164 35.64 -1.17 11.71
N ARG A 165 35.73 -0.81 13.01
CA ARG A 165 35.39 0.54 13.46
C ARG A 165 36.22 1.67 12.84
N TRP A 166 37.38 1.34 12.26
CA TRP A 166 38.28 2.30 11.60
C TRP A 166 38.07 2.36 10.09
N GLY A 167 37.01 1.73 9.57
CA GLY A 167 36.70 1.70 8.13
C GLY A 167 37.51 0.68 7.33
N THR A 168 38.42 -0.08 7.96
CA THR A 168 39.17 -1.14 7.28
C THR A 168 38.27 -2.34 6.99
N LYS A 169 38.23 -2.82 5.74
CA LYS A 169 37.50 -4.03 5.36
C LYS A 169 38.09 -5.26 6.05
N VAL A 170 37.24 -6.11 6.61
CA VAL A 170 37.63 -7.32 7.38
C VAL A 170 36.98 -8.59 6.83
N TYR A 171 35.86 -8.46 6.12
CA TYR A 171 35.15 -9.55 5.49
C TYR A 171 34.42 -9.04 4.24
N GLU A 172 34.32 -9.87 3.22
CA GLU A 172 33.50 -9.61 2.03
C GLU A 172 33.01 -10.93 1.45
N LYS A 173 31.76 -10.96 1.03
CA LYS A 173 31.21 -12.10 0.30
C LYS A 173 30.22 -11.65 -0.77
N LYS A 174 30.49 -12.08 -2.00
CA LYS A 174 29.55 -12.00 -3.11
C LYS A 174 28.55 -13.15 -3.01
N ASN A 175 27.32 -12.91 -3.46
CA ASN A 175 26.20 -13.85 -3.40
C ASN A 175 26.04 -14.38 -1.98
N TYR A 176 25.97 -13.48 -1.00
CA TYR A 176 25.80 -13.85 0.40
C TYR A 176 24.48 -14.61 0.57
N ASP A 177 24.56 -15.77 1.20
CA ASP A 177 23.44 -16.63 1.53
C ASP A 177 23.50 -17.07 2.99
N ASN A 178 22.37 -17.56 3.50
CA ASN A 178 22.24 -18.02 4.87
C ASN A 178 22.77 -19.45 5.11
N GLN A 179 23.07 -20.24 4.07
CA GLN A 179 23.66 -21.59 4.22
C GLN A 179 25.12 -21.48 4.67
N SER A 180 25.81 -20.45 4.19
CA SER A 180 27.19 -20.12 4.50
C SER A 180 27.29 -18.70 5.08
N ALA A 181 26.36 -18.40 5.98
CA ALA A 181 26.29 -17.13 6.73
C ALA A 181 27.60 -16.86 7.50
N TRP A 182 27.94 -15.59 7.61
CA TRP A 182 29.14 -15.12 8.29
C TRP A 182 29.10 -15.47 9.78
N ASP A 183 30.16 -16.08 10.27
CA ASP A 183 30.30 -16.56 11.64
C ASP A 183 31.26 -15.67 12.46
N GLY A 184 31.52 -14.45 12.02
CA GLY A 184 32.47 -13.54 12.68
C GLY A 184 33.93 -13.79 12.31
N SER A 185 34.23 -14.73 11.39
CA SER A 185 35.58 -14.97 10.93
C SER A 185 36.07 -13.94 9.89
N TYR A 186 37.37 -13.69 9.85
CA TYR A 186 37.97 -13.03 8.69
C TYR A 186 38.08 -14.04 7.54
N ASN A 187 37.91 -13.62 6.28
CA ASN A 187 37.94 -14.52 5.12
C ASN A 187 38.99 -14.15 4.07
N ASN A 188 40.12 -13.57 4.50
CA ASN A 188 41.19 -13.03 3.65
C ASN A 188 40.79 -11.88 2.69
N ALA A 189 39.54 -11.44 2.68
CA ALA A 189 39.11 -10.35 1.81
C ALA A 189 39.59 -8.96 2.26
N GLY A 190 40.25 -8.85 3.42
CA GLY A 190 40.72 -7.60 3.99
C GLY A 190 41.76 -7.81 5.10
N VAL A 191 41.76 -6.92 6.09
CA VAL A 191 42.75 -6.96 7.18
C VAL A 191 42.28 -7.89 8.30
N LYS A 192 43.13 -8.86 8.64
CA LYS A 192 42.95 -9.70 9.82
C LYS A 192 43.13 -8.87 11.09
N LEU A 193 42.16 -8.94 12.00
CA LEU A 193 42.24 -8.28 13.30
C LEU A 193 42.40 -9.34 14.39
N GLY A 194 43.43 -9.21 15.22
CA GLY A 194 43.67 -10.09 16.36
C GLY A 194 44.23 -11.48 16.00
N PRO A 195 44.51 -12.30 17.03
CA PRO A 195 44.98 -13.67 16.85
C PRO A 195 43.83 -14.62 16.49
N GLY A 196 44.12 -15.65 15.68
CA GLY A 196 43.13 -16.64 15.25
C GLY A 196 42.17 -16.15 14.17
N ASP A 197 41.16 -16.94 13.83
CA ASP A 197 40.33 -16.68 12.66
C ASP A 197 39.06 -15.87 12.95
N LYS A 198 38.67 -15.78 14.22
CA LYS A 198 37.53 -14.99 14.68
C LYS A 198 37.94 -13.55 14.95
N LEU A 199 37.14 -12.60 14.48
CA LEU A 199 37.38 -11.18 14.73
C LEU A 199 37.10 -10.83 16.21
N PRO A 200 37.81 -9.86 16.83
CA PRO A 200 37.56 -9.47 18.22
C PRO A 200 36.12 -9.03 18.49
N LYS A 201 35.66 -9.17 19.73
CA LYS A 201 34.37 -8.61 20.15
C LYS A 201 34.33 -7.10 19.91
N GLY A 202 33.18 -6.59 19.47
CA GLY A 202 33.00 -5.16 19.29
C GLY A 202 32.03 -4.79 18.17
N THR A 203 31.99 -3.51 17.86
CA THR A 203 31.16 -2.96 16.80
C THR A 203 31.92 -2.94 15.48
N TYR A 204 31.26 -3.48 14.46
CA TYR A 204 31.64 -3.48 13.06
C TYR A 204 30.59 -2.72 12.26
N PHE A 205 30.94 -2.34 11.04
CA PHE A 205 30.04 -1.69 10.10
C PHE A 205 29.87 -2.57 8.87
N PHE A 206 28.71 -2.56 8.24
CA PHE A 206 28.50 -3.34 7.03
C PHE A 206 27.92 -2.50 5.90
N LYS A 207 28.13 -3.00 4.68
CA LYS A 207 27.44 -2.59 3.47
C LYS A 207 26.88 -3.84 2.80
N LEU A 208 25.58 -3.86 2.55
CA LEU A 208 24.90 -4.86 1.73
C LEU A 208 24.44 -4.18 0.43
N ILE A 209 24.85 -4.74 -0.70
CA ILE A 209 24.54 -4.23 -2.03
C ILE A 209 23.70 -5.31 -2.73
N ILE A 210 22.57 -4.91 -3.32
CA ILE A 210 21.72 -5.75 -4.17
C ILE A 210 21.68 -5.07 -5.54
N LYS A 211 22.33 -5.70 -6.52
CA LYS A 211 22.66 -5.04 -7.79
C LYS A 211 21.45 -4.83 -8.67
N ASP A 212 20.56 -5.83 -8.75
CA ASP A 212 19.36 -5.82 -9.57
C ASP A 212 18.26 -4.87 -9.06
N LYS A 213 18.39 -4.38 -7.82
CA LYS A 213 17.45 -3.42 -7.19
C LYS A 213 18.05 -2.05 -6.94
N GLU A 214 19.30 -1.81 -7.40
CA GLU A 214 20.09 -0.61 -7.08
C GLU A 214 20.07 -0.26 -5.57
N TYR A 215 19.94 -1.30 -4.73
CA TYR A 215 19.72 -1.13 -3.30
C TYR A 215 21.02 -1.26 -2.54
N VAL A 216 21.29 -0.28 -1.68
CA VAL A 216 22.45 -0.27 -0.78
C VAL A 216 21.98 -0.02 0.64
N LYS A 217 22.25 -0.97 1.54
CA LYS A 217 22.02 -0.80 2.98
C LYS A 217 23.34 -0.78 3.71
N SER A 218 23.49 0.19 4.61
CA SER A 218 24.60 0.24 5.56
C SER A 218 24.08 0.26 6.99
N GLY A 219 24.90 -0.21 7.91
CA GLY A 219 24.57 -0.25 9.33
C GLY A 219 25.74 -0.76 10.17
N TYR A 220 25.46 -1.12 11.42
CA TYR A 220 26.44 -1.68 12.34
C TYR A 220 26.05 -3.10 12.76
N ILE A 221 27.05 -3.86 13.19
CA ILE A 221 26.93 -5.21 13.73
C ILE A 221 27.74 -5.27 15.01
N VAL A 222 27.13 -5.72 16.10
CA VAL A 222 27.84 -6.01 17.33
C VAL A 222 28.17 -7.51 17.36
N VAL A 223 29.46 -7.83 17.31
CA VAL A 223 29.97 -9.20 17.50
C VAL A 223 30.17 -9.45 18.99
N LYS A 224 29.51 -10.47 19.51
CA LYS A 224 29.58 -10.92 20.91
C LYS A 224 30.20 -12.32 20.96
N TYR A 225 30.74 -12.73 22.11
CA TYR A 225 31.13 -14.12 22.39
C TYR A 225 30.59 -14.48 23.76
#